data_AF-A0A7J8UCF5-F1
#
_entry.id   AF-A0A7J8UCF5-F1
#
_cell.length_a   1.000
_cell.length_b   1.000
_cell.length_c   1.000
_cell.angle_alpha   90.00
_cell.angle_beta   90.00
_cell.angle_gamma   90.00
#
_symmetry.space_group_name_H-M   'P 1'
#
loop_
_entity.id
_entity.type
_entity.pdbx_description
1 polymer ?
#
loop_
_entity_poly.entity_id
_entity_poly.type
_entity_poly.pdbx_seq_one_letter_code
_entity_poly.pdbx_strand_id
1 'polypeptide(L)' 'MGGSFIGFWRYLGNCTVTKTKLWGILDGLKLILDRRFEKISIQMDSLEAVNTIQKGSSRNSNSAL' A
#
# COMPACT_ATOMS: atom_id res chain seq x y z
N MET A 1 -5.00 6.72 -26.49
CA MET A 1 -5.07 6.99 -25.04
C MET A 1 -3.93 6.23 -24.36
N GLY A 2 -2.83 6.92 -24.05
CA GLY A 2 -1.67 6.30 -23.42
C GLY A 2 -1.78 6.35 -21.90
N GLY A 3 -1.95 5.18 -21.27
CA GLY A 3 -1.80 5.07 -19.82
C GLY A 3 -0.31 5.07 -19.47
N SER A 4 0.13 6.01 -18.64
CA SER A 4 1.52 6.02 -18.17
C SER A 4 1.63 5.05 -16.99
N PHE A 5 2.31 3.92 -17.22
CA PHE A 5 2.62 2.96 -16.15
C PHE A 5 3.85 3.46 -15.38
N ILE A 6 3.72 3.55 -14.07
CA ILE A 6 4.82 3.86 -13.17
C ILE A 6 5.15 2.58 -12.40
N GLY A 7 6.39 2.11 -12.51
CA GLY A 7 6.89 0.96 -11.77
C GLY A 7 7.81 1.43 -10.64
N PHE A 8 7.86 0.68 -9.56
CA PHE A 8 8.83 0.86 -8.48
C PHE A 8 9.25 -0.52 -7.97
N TRP A 9 10.49 -0.60 -7.47
CA TRP A 9 11.10 -1.84 -7.01
C TRP A 9 11.86 -1.57 -5.73
N ARG A 10 11.83 -2.53 -4.82
CA ARG A 10 12.55 -2.42 -3.56
C ARG A 10 13.11 -3.76 -3.13
N TYR A 11 14.40 -3.75 -2.78
CA TYR A 11 15.05 -4.90 -2.17
C TYR A 11 14.70 -4.95 -0.67
N LEU A 12 14.03 -6.02 -0.24
CA LEU A 12 13.58 -6.21 1.13
C LEU A 12 14.36 -7.29 1.89
N GLY A 13 15.33 -7.95 1.25
CA GLY A 13 16.07 -9.07 1.84
C GLY A 13 15.18 -10.27 2.11
N ASN A 14 15.30 -10.88 3.30
CA ASN A 14 14.48 -12.01 3.70
C ASN A 14 13.14 -11.54 4.30
N CYS A 15 12.05 -11.65 3.53
CA CYS A 15 10.72 -11.27 3.99
C CYS A 15 9.64 -12.20 3.43
N THR A 16 8.48 -12.22 4.10
CA THR A 16 7.31 -12.95 3.63
C THR A 16 6.65 -12.24 2.45
N VAL A 17 5.98 -13.00 1.59
CA VAL A 17 5.24 -12.47 0.43
C VAL A 17 4.26 -11.36 0.83
N THR A 18 3.54 -11.54 1.94
CA THR A 18 2.60 -10.55 2.47
C THR A 18 3.30 -9.24 2.86
N LYS A 19 4.47 -9.33 3.49
CA LYS A 19 5.28 -8.16 3.88
C LYS A 19 5.83 -7.44 2.65
N THR A 20 6.23 -8.16 1.60
CA THR A 20 6.62 -7.58 0.31
C THR A 20 5.48 -6.80 -0.31
N LYS A 21 4.27 -7.38 -0.35
CA LYS A 21 3.09 -6.71 -0.91
C LYS A 21 2.74 -5.44 -0.14
N LEU A 22 2.76 -5.48 1.19
CA LEU A 22 2.49 -4.31 2.04
C LEU A 22 3.50 -3.18 1.84
N TRP A 23 4.80 -3.51 1.73
CA TRP A 23 5.82 -2.52 1.38
C TRP A 23 5.60 -1.93 -0.01
N GLY A 24 5.17 -2.76 -0.97
CA GLY A 24 4.83 -2.30 -2.30
C GLY A 24 3.72 -1.24 -2.29
N ILE A 25 2.64 -1.48 -1.54
CA ILE A 25 1.55 -0.50 -1.38
C ILE A 25 2.07 0.80 -0.77
N LEU A 26 2.89 0.69 0.29
CA LEU A 26 3.40 1.87 1.00
C LEU A 26 4.28 2.74 0.09
N ASP A 27 5.17 2.13 -0.69
CA ASP A 27 6.02 2.86 -1.62
C ASP A 27 5.19 3.44 -2.78
N GLY A 28 4.19 2.71 -3.27
CA GLY A 28 3.21 3.23 -4.24
C GLY A 28 2.42 4.43 -3.70
N LEU A 29 1.93 4.37 -2.46
CA LEU A 29 1.23 5.48 -1.80
C LEU A 29 2.12 6.72 -1.64
N LYS A 30 3.38 6.53 -1.23
CA LYS A 30 4.35 7.64 -1.13
C LYS A 30 4.57 8.31 -2.47
N LEU A 31 4.72 7.54 -3.54
CA LEU A 31 4.88 8.07 -4.90
C LEU A 31 3.65 8.85 -5.36
N ILE A 32 2.46 8.40 -4.97
CA ILE A 32 1.20 9.08 -5.30
C ILE A 32 1.08 10.41 -4.54
N LEU A 33 1.43 10.42 -3.25
CA LEU A 33 1.46 11.63 -2.42
C LEU A 33 2.44 12.66 -2.96
N ASP A 34 3.64 12.23 -3.35
CA ASP A 34 4.67 13.08 -3.95
C ASP A 34 4.17 13.75 -5.24
N ARG A 35 3.40 13.00 -6.04
CA ARG A 35 2.79 13.49 -7.29
C ARG A 35 1.48 14.25 -7.10
N ARG A 36 1.00 14.40 -5.86
CA ARG A 36 -0.24 15.10 -5.48
C ARG A 36 -1.50 14.62 -6.23
N PHE A 37 -1.63 13.32 -6.46
CA PHE A 37 -2.91 12.80 -6.95
C PHE A 37 -3.95 12.81 -5.81
N GLU A 38 -5.14 13.36 -6.07
CA GLU A 38 -6.18 13.51 -5.05
C GLU A 38 -7.00 12.23 -4.81
N LYS A 39 -7.17 11.39 -5.84
CA LYS A 39 -7.98 10.17 -5.75
C LYS A 39 -7.32 9.04 -6.53
N ILE A 40 -7.13 7.91 -5.85
CA ILE A 40 -6.52 6.72 -6.43
C ILE A 40 -7.38 5.49 -6.16
N SER A 41 -7.34 4.54 -7.09
CA SER A 41 -7.88 3.19 -6.91
C SER A 41 -6.71 2.22 -6.92
N ILE A 42 -6.49 1.53 -5.80
CA ILE A 42 -5.44 0.53 -5.68
C ILE A 42 -6.10 -0.83 -5.84
N GLN A 43 -5.73 -1.55 -6.90
CA GLN A 43 -6.15 -2.95 -7.08
C GLN A 43 -5.08 -3.88 -6.50
N MET A 44 -5.53 -4.90 -5.79
CA MET A 44 -4.66 -5.86 -5.12
C MET A 44 -5.16 -7.29 -5.35
N ASP A 45 -4.24 -8.21 -5.54
CA ASP A 45 -4.48 -9.65 -5.72
C ASP A 45 -4.44 -10.43 -4.39
N SER A 46 -4.22 -9.75 -3.26
CA SER A 46 -4.02 -10.36 -1.94
C SER A 46 -5.08 -9.90 -0.96
N LEU A 47 -6.04 -10.79 -0.67
CA LEU A 47 -7.06 -10.57 0.36
C LEU A 47 -6.42 -10.37 1.75
N GLU A 48 -5.32 -11.07 2.04
CA GLU A 48 -4.57 -10.96 3.30
C GLU A 48 -4.01 -9.54 3.51
N ALA A 49 -3.45 -8.93 2.47
CA ALA A 49 -2.93 -7.56 2.54
C ALA A 49 -4.06 -6.54 2.79
N VAL A 50 -5.21 -6.71 2.12
CA VAL A 50 -6.41 -5.87 2.33
C VAL A 50 -6.89 -5.99 3.78
N ASN A 51 -7.04 -7.21 4.29
CA ASN A 51 -7.47 -7.46 5.66
C ASN A 51 -6.49 -6.88 6.68
N THR A 52 -5.19 -6.95 6.41
CA THR A 52 -4.15 -6.39 7.28
C THR A 52 -4.26 -4.86 7.38
N ILE A 53 -4.50 -4.17 6.26
CA ILE A 53 -4.71 -2.71 6.23
C ILE A 53 -5.98 -2.35 7.00
N GLN A 54 -7.10 -3.04 6.74
CA GLN A 54 -8.37 -2.77 7.43
C GLN A 54 -8.26 -3.00 8.94
N LYS A 55 -7.60 -4.09 9.36
CA LYS A 55 -7.37 -4.40 10.77
C LYS A 55 -6.42 -3.38 11.44
N GLY A 56 -5.39 -2.94 10.72
CA GLY A 56 -4.50 -1.87 11.18
C GLY A 56 -5.25 -0.54 11.38
N SER A 57 -6.18 -0.20 10.48
CA SER A 57 -7.03 0.98 10.59
C SER A 57 -7.99 0.90 11.79
N SER A 58 -8.55 -0.28 12.07
CA SER A 58 -9.46 -0.47 13.19
C SER A 58 -8.79 -0.34 14.56
N ARG A 59 -7.50 -0.67 14.68
CA ARG A 59 -6.75 -0.56 15.94
C ARG A 59 -6.44 0.88 16.35
N ASN A 60 -6.45 1.84 15.41
CA ASN A 60 -6.17 3.25 15.71
C ASN A 60 -7.41 4.02 16.21
N SER A 61 -8.60 3.41 16.17
CA SER A 61 -9.84 4.07 16.63
C SER A 61 -10.08 3.94 18.13
N ASN A 62 -9.20 3.27 18.87
CA ASN A 62 -9.40 3.01 20.29
C ASN A 62 -8.36 3.72 21.17
N SER A 63 -8.85 4.77 21.84
CA SER A 63 -8.36 5.37 23.08
C SER A 63 -7.28 6.46 22.99
N ALA A 64 -7.67 7.63 22.48
CA ALA A 64 -7.43 8.87 23.21
C ALA A 64 -8.62 9.07 24.16
N LEU A 65 -8.42 8.76 25.44
CA LEU A 65 -9.26 9.18 26.57
C LEU A 65 -8.42 9.06 27.84
#